data_AF-A0A066X837-F1
#
_entry.id   AF-A0A066X837-F1
#
_cell.length_a   1.000
_cell.length_b   1.000
_cell.length_c   1.000
_cell.angle_alpha   90.00
_cell.angle_beta   90.00
_cell.angle_gamma   90.00
#
_symmetry.space_group_name_H-M   'P 1'
#
loop_
_entity.id
_entity.type
_entity.pdbx_description
1 polymer ?
#
loop_
_entity_poly.entity_id
_entity_poly.type
_entity_poly.pdbx_seq_one_letter_code
_entity_poly.pdbx_strand_id
1 'polypeptide(L)'
;MPSSSSLSPSGTPLLRPPSARTLWIADNWTSIVGGTVLVHFAHYQYLVRVRTPNPNPLKNARFWALAGGGWMLSYLGIITGIAVAQAKVNHYRDPDTRSLYDDDP
;
A
#
# COMPACT_ATOMS: atom_id res chain seq x y z
N MET A 1 -42.81 4.61 29.72
CA MET A 1 -42.29 4.23 28.40
C MET A 1 -41.06 5.06 28.14
N PRO A 2 -39.85 4.49 27.97
CA PRO A 2 -38.68 5.29 27.71
C PRO A 2 -38.72 5.77 26.26
N SER A 3 -38.58 7.09 26.09
CA SER A 3 -38.54 7.76 24.79
C SER A 3 -37.27 7.37 24.04
N SER A 4 -37.44 6.80 22.84
CA SER A 4 -36.36 6.58 21.90
C SER A 4 -35.80 7.93 21.46
N SER A 5 -34.61 8.28 21.94
CA SER A 5 -33.86 9.43 21.43
C SER A 5 -33.41 9.12 20.01
N SER A 6 -34.12 9.68 19.03
CA SER A 6 -33.64 9.77 17.65
C SER A 6 -32.37 10.64 17.64
N LEU A 7 -31.22 10.02 17.43
CA LEU A 7 -29.99 10.73 17.08
C LEU A 7 -30.24 11.47 15.77
N SER A 8 -30.35 12.80 15.84
CA SER A 8 -30.34 13.65 14.66
C SER A 8 -29.07 13.37 13.85
N PRO A 9 -29.15 13.19 12.51
CA PRO A 9 -27.96 13.04 11.71
C PRO A 9 -27.22 14.37 11.75
N SER A 10 -26.05 14.37 12.39
CA SER A 10 -25.02 15.38 12.16
C SER A 10 -24.92 15.60 10.65
N GLY A 11 -25.04 16.85 10.18
CA GLY A 11 -24.95 17.23 8.76
C GLY A 11 -23.60 16.98 8.09
N THR A 12 -22.78 16.08 8.65
CA THR A 12 -21.58 15.53 8.05
C THR A 12 -21.98 14.49 6.99
N PRO A 13 -21.62 14.70 5.71
CA PRO A 13 -21.89 13.71 4.67
C PRO A 13 -21.21 12.38 5.01
N LEU A 14 -21.92 11.27 4.75
CA LEU A 14 -21.39 9.92 4.96
C LEU A 14 -20.12 9.72 4.13
N LEU A 15 -19.18 8.96 4.68
CA LEU A 15 -17.95 8.60 4.01
C LEU A 15 -18.22 7.57 2.92
N ARG A 16 -17.49 7.66 1.81
CA ARG A 16 -17.56 6.65 0.76
C ARG A 16 -16.82 5.38 1.19
N PRO A 17 -17.39 4.18 0.99
CA PRO A 17 -16.71 2.93 1.30
C PRO A 17 -15.42 2.75 0.50
N PRO A 18 -14.43 2.00 1.02
CA PRO A 18 -13.21 1.67 0.29
C PRO A 18 -13.52 0.98 -1.05
N SER A 19 -12.82 1.37 -2.11
CA SER A 19 -12.97 0.72 -3.41
C SER A 19 -12.55 -0.76 -3.35
N ALA A 20 -13.09 -1.59 -4.27
CA ALA A 20 -12.72 -3.00 -4.40
C ALA A 20 -11.19 -3.22 -4.49
N ARG A 21 -10.48 -2.33 -5.18
CA ARG A 21 -9.00 -2.35 -5.22
C ARG A 21 -8.37 -2.16 -3.84
N THR A 22 -8.90 -1.21 -3.07
CA THR A 22 -8.37 -0.91 -1.72
C THR A 22 -8.57 -2.10 -0.79
N LEU A 23 -9.75 -2.73 -0.84
CA LEU A 23 -10.04 -3.96 -0.12
C LEU A 23 -9.09 -5.08 -0.52
N TRP A 24 -8.92 -5.32 -1.83
CA TRP A 24 -8.01 -6.35 -2.32
C TRP A 24 -6.56 -6.14 -1.86
N ILE A 25 -6.05 -4.90 -1.90
CA ILE A 25 -4.70 -4.57 -1.41
C ILE A 25 -4.59 -4.87 0.08
N ALA A 26 -5.55 -4.44 0.89
CA ALA A 26 -5.54 -4.66 2.33
C ALA A 26 -5.60 -6.16 2.68
N ASP A 27 -6.30 -6.97 1.89
CA ASP A 27 -6.45 -8.41 2.13
C ASP A 27 -5.26 -9.24 1.60
N ASN A 28 -4.50 -8.73 0.62
CA ASN A 28 -3.42 -9.46 -0.05
C ASN A 28 -2.03 -8.83 0.15
N TRP A 29 -1.88 -7.93 1.13
CA TRP A 29 -0.67 -7.13 1.31
C TRP A 29 0.60 -7.97 1.49
N THR A 30 0.52 -9.12 2.18
CA THR A 30 1.66 -10.03 2.39
C THR A 30 2.19 -10.57 1.06
N SER A 31 1.29 -10.96 0.15
CA SER A 31 1.63 -11.42 -1.20
C SER A 31 2.26 -10.30 -2.03
N ILE A 32 1.78 -9.06 -1.90
CA ILE A 32 2.36 -7.89 -2.58
C ILE A 32 3.80 -7.68 -2.11
N VAL A 33 4.04 -7.70 -0.80
CA VAL A 33 5.38 -7.56 -0.22
C VAL A 33 6.28 -8.71 -0.67
N GLY A 34 5.82 -9.95 -0.54
CA GLY A 34 6.56 -11.14 -0.95
C GLY A 34 6.93 -11.14 -2.43
N GLY A 35 5.97 -10.83 -3.31
CA GLY A 35 6.20 -10.69 -4.74
C GLY A 35 7.20 -9.58 -5.07
N THR A 36 7.13 -8.46 -4.36
CA THR A 36 8.08 -7.35 -4.52
C THR A 36 9.51 -7.80 -4.18
N VAL A 37 9.71 -8.48 -3.05
CA VAL A 37 11.03 -9.02 -2.66
C VAL A 37 11.56 -9.97 -3.72
N LEU A 38 10.72 -10.86 -4.23
CA LEU A 38 11.08 -11.86 -5.22
C LEU A 38 11.49 -11.21 -6.56
N VAL A 39 10.74 -10.21 -7.03
CA VAL A 39 11.07 -9.44 -8.23
C VAL A 39 12.39 -8.69 -8.06
N HIS A 40 12.62 -8.06 -6.91
CA HIS A 40 13.87 -7.34 -6.63
C HIS A 40 15.07 -8.28 -6.60
N PHE A 41 14.92 -9.45 -5.97
CA PHE A 41 15.94 -10.48 -5.97
C PHE A 41 16.25 -10.99 -7.38
N ALA A 42 15.21 -11.32 -8.16
CA ALA A 42 15.36 -11.76 -9.55
C ALA A 42 16.04 -10.68 -10.41
N HIS A 43 15.66 -9.41 -10.22
CA HIS A 43 16.27 -8.29 -10.93
C HIS A 43 17.73 -8.08 -10.53
N TYR A 44 18.09 -8.19 -9.25
CA TYR A 44 19.48 -8.17 -8.80
C TYR A 44 20.29 -9.28 -9.45
N GLN A 45 19.80 -10.52 -9.41
CA GLN A 45 20.44 -11.67 -10.04
C GLN A 45 20.63 -11.48 -11.54
N TYR A 46 19.61 -10.94 -12.22
CA TYR A 46 19.70 -10.58 -13.63
C TYR A 46 20.82 -9.56 -13.85
N LEU A 47 20.80 -8.43 -13.16
CA LEU A 47 21.82 -7.38 -13.33
C LEU A 47 23.23 -7.90 -13.08
N VAL A 48 23.45 -8.74 -12.06
CA VAL A 48 24.77 -9.33 -11.80
C VAL A 48 25.23 -10.25 -12.93
N ARG A 49 24.32 -10.96 -13.61
CA ARG A 49 24.66 -11.89 -14.70
C ARG A 49 24.93 -11.18 -16.03
N VAL A 50 24.11 -10.21 -16.41
CA VAL A 50 24.25 -9.53 -17.73
C VAL A 50 25.17 -8.31 -17.70
N ARG A 51 25.41 -7.72 -16.53
CA ARG A 51 26.21 -6.50 -16.46
C ARG A 51 27.70 -6.81 -16.38
N THR A 52 28.43 -6.47 -17.43
CA THR A 52 29.89 -6.38 -17.36
C THR A 52 30.29 -5.20 -16.47
N PRO A 53 31.09 -5.40 -15.42
CA PRO A 53 31.57 -4.30 -14.57
C PRO A 53 32.33 -3.27 -15.39
N ASN A 54 32.05 -1.98 -15.18
CA ASN A 54 32.87 -0.93 -15.76
C ASN A 54 34.23 -0.92 -15.05
N PRO A 55 35.37 -0.77 -15.77
CA PRO A 55 36.68 -0.67 -15.14
C PRO A 55 36.82 0.56 -14.22
N ASN A 56 35.98 1.59 -14.42
CA ASN A 56 35.91 2.72 -13.51
C ASN A 56 35.01 2.39 -12.29
N PRO A 57 35.56 2.32 -11.07
CA PRO A 57 34.82 1.95 -9.87
C PRO A 57 33.72 2.96 -9.52
N LEU A 58 33.91 4.26 -9.80
CA LEU A 58 32.91 5.30 -9.53
C LEU A 58 31.67 5.13 -10.42
N LYS A 59 31.85 4.70 -11.67
CA LYS A 59 30.72 4.42 -12.58
C LYS A 59 29.91 3.20 -12.11
N ASN A 60 30.58 2.18 -11.57
CA ASN A 60 29.90 1.04 -10.95
C ASN A 60 29.14 1.43 -9.69
N ALA A 61 29.77 2.20 -8.79
CA ALA A 61 29.14 2.68 -7.57
C ALA A 61 27.90 3.54 -7.88
N ARG A 62 28.01 4.47 -8.85
CA ARG A 62 26.88 5.31 -9.27
C ARG A 62 25.73 4.48 -9.83
N PHE A 63 26.01 3.47 -10.64
CA PHE A 63 24.98 2.56 -11.16
C PHE A 63 24.23 1.87 -10.02
N TRP A 64 24.95 1.25 -9.09
CA TRP A 64 24.33 0.53 -7.97
C TRP A 64 23.61 1.46 -7.00
N ALA A 65 24.10 2.68 -6.82
CA ALA A 65 23.42 3.70 -6.04
C ALA A 65 22.07 4.10 -6.68
N LEU A 66 22.02 4.26 -8.01
CA LEU A 66 20.78 4.56 -8.72
C LEU A 66 19.81 3.37 -8.70
N ALA A 67 20.29 2.15 -8.96
CA ALA A 67 19.47 0.94 -8.90
C ALA A 67 18.90 0.72 -7.48
N GLY A 68 19.76 0.82 -6.46
CA GLY A 68 19.36 0.72 -5.06
C GLY A 68 18.40 1.84 -4.64
N GLY A 69 18.62 3.07 -5.09
CA GLY A 69 17.71 4.19 -4.85
C GLY A 69 16.32 3.96 -5.48
N GLY A 70 16.28 3.45 -6.72
CA GLY A 70 15.03 3.10 -7.39
C GLY A 70 14.26 1.99 -6.66
N TRP A 71 14.97 0.97 -6.17
CA TRP A 71 14.37 -0.08 -5.34
C TRP A 71 13.81 0.47 -4.03
N MET A 72 14.57 1.32 -3.34
CA MET A 72 14.12 1.94 -2.08
C MET A 72 12.85 2.78 -2.27
N LEU A 73 12.80 3.62 -3.31
CA LEU A 73 11.60 4.41 -3.63
C LEU A 73 10.40 3.53 -3.94
N SER A 74 10.63 2.42 -4.65
CA SER A 74 9.57 1.44 -4.96
C SER A 74 9.01 0.81 -3.69
N TYR A 75 9.88 0.37 -2.77
CA TYR A 75 9.46 -0.16 -1.46
C TYR A 75 8.65 0.85 -0.66
N LEU A 76 9.12 2.10 -0.58
CA LEU A 76 8.42 3.14 0.16
C LEU A 76 7.02 3.39 -0.40
N GLY A 77 6.89 3.44 -1.73
CA GLY A 77 5.59 3.58 -2.40
C GLY A 77 4.64 2.41 -2.11
N ILE A 78 5.14 1.18 -2.18
CA ILE A 78 4.35 -0.04 -1.92
C ILE A 78 3.88 -0.09 -0.47
N ILE A 79 4.78 0.13 0.49
CA ILE A 79 4.46 0.12 1.92
C ILE A 79 3.46 1.24 2.24
N THR A 80 3.64 2.44 1.68
CA THR A 80 2.72 3.56 1.86
C THR A 80 1.33 3.22 1.31
N GLY A 81 1.25 2.65 0.11
CA GLY A 81 -0.02 2.23 -0.49
C GLY A 81 -0.75 1.17 0.33
N ILE A 82 -0.01 0.18 0.84
CA ILE A 82 -0.53 -0.85 1.75
C ILE A 82 -1.03 -0.22 3.05
N ALA A 83 -0.24 0.64 3.69
CA ALA A 83 -0.61 1.27 4.96
C ALA A 83 -1.88 2.11 4.81
N VAL A 84 -2.00 2.89 3.73
CA VAL A 84 -3.22 3.67 3.44
C VAL A 84 -4.41 2.75 3.20
N ALA A 85 -4.23 1.65 2.46
CA ALA A 85 -5.30 0.69 2.20
C ALA A 85 -5.77 0.02 3.49
N GLN A 86 -4.83 -0.45 4.32
CA GLN A 86 -5.11 -1.04 5.63
C GLN A 86 -5.83 -0.05 6.55
N ALA A 87 -5.37 1.20 6.64
CA ALA A 87 -6.02 2.21 7.47
C ALA A 87 -7.48 2.44 7.04
N LYS A 88 -7.73 2.60 5.73
CA LYS A 88 -9.08 2.80 5.19
C LYS A 88 -10.00 1.59 5.44
N VAL A 89 -9.47 0.39 5.23
CA VAL A 89 -10.25 -0.85 5.37
C VAL A 89 -10.50 -1.19 6.84
N ASN A 90 -9.52 -0.97 7.72
CA ASN A 90 -9.71 -1.14 9.15
C ASN A 90 -10.77 -0.17 9.69
N HIS A 91 -10.71 1.12 9.32
CA HIS A 91 -11.74 2.09 9.71
C HIS A 91 -13.13 1.75 9.14
N TYR A 92 -13.21 1.14 7.95
CA TYR A 92 -14.49 0.68 7.39
C TYR A 92 -15.03 -0.61 8.06
N ARG A 93 -14.14 -1.51 8.49
CA ARG A 93 -14.49 -2.79 9.10
C ARG A 93 -14.70 -2.69 10.61
N ASP A 94 -14.22 -1.63 11.25
CA ASP A 94 -14.39 -1.39 12.68
C ASP A 94 -15.85 -1.06 13.01
N PRO A 95 -16.50 -1.82 13.91
CA PRO A 95 -17.91 -1.62 14.26
C PRO A 95 -18.21 -0.21 14.80
N ASP A 96 -17.26 0.45 15.45
CA ASP A 96 -17.46 1.77 16.08
C ASP A 96 -17.47 2.90 15.04
N THR A 97 -16.83 2.71 13.89
CA THR A 97 -16.73 3.72 12.82
C THR A 97 -17.47 3.34 11.54
N ARG A 98 -17.98 2.11 11.44
CA ARG A 98 -18.69 1.60 10.26
C ARG A 98 -19.96 2.39 9.92
N SER A 99 -20.70 2.87 10.92
CA SER A 99 -21.93 3.67 10.71
C SER A 99 -21.70 5.04 10.07
N LEU A 100 -20.43 5.46 9.91
CA LEU A 100 -20.07 6.70 9.24
C LEU A 100 -20.04 6.57 7.72
N TYR A 101 -20.19 5.36 7.18
CA TYR A 101 -20.12 5.09 5.76
C TYR A 101 -21.50 4.94 5.13
N ASP A 102 -21.60 5.35 3.88
CA ASP A 102 -22.77 5.09 3.06
C ASP A 102 -22.69 3.66 2.52
N ASP A 103 -23.57 2.78 3.00
CA ASP A 103 -23.66 1.39 2.54
C ASP A 103 -24.60 1.23 1.33
N ASP A 104 -25.20 2.32 0.81
CA ASP A 104 -26.01 2.28 -0.41
C ASP A 104 -25.14 2.08 -1.68
N PRO A 105 -25.53 1.14 -2.58
CA PRO A 105 -24.73 0.70 -3.73
C PRO A 105 -24.57 1.72 -4.87
#